data_AF-E9ISD5-F1
#
_entry.id   AF-E9ISD5-F1
#
_cell.length_a   1.000
_cell.length_b   1.000
_cell.length_c   1.000
_cell.angle_alpha   90.00
_cell.angle_beta   90.00
_cell.angle_gamma   90.00
#
_symmetry.space_group_name_H-M   'P 1'
#
loop_
_entity.id
_entity.type
_entity.pdbx_description
1 polymer ?
#
loop_
_entity_poly.entity_id
_entity_poly.type
_entity_poly.pdbx_seq_one_letter_code
_entity_poly.pdbx_strand_id
1 'polypeptide(L)'
;MTQSTQMMEELDDCCMRTAGNIIKYYDNEEERQKMLKDLRECLKANCAISARTKAANTIRQQMECLFEPEGDITNITKVVFVLTNKSVSSQGVDDTDADLRLTDSQVNVIDPITKTRMTNPVRNAVCGHTYDKESLVAMLRKNKNTRCPVVGCTSLDYINLSQCRPDIAMKMYLEQNPA
;
A
#
# COMPACT_ATOMS: atom_id res chain seq x y z
N MET A 1 16.07 26.24 -3.52
CA MET A 1 15.19 25.92 -4.66
C MET A 1 14.91 24.43 -4.63
N THR A 2 13.65 23.99 -4.68
CA THR A 2 13.33 22.55 -4.61
C THR A 2 13.57 21.90 -5.97
N GLN A 3 13.98 20.62 -5.99
CA GLN A 3 14.23 19.84 -7.22
C GLN A 3 13.05 19.89 -8.21
N SER A 4 11.82 20.00 -7.70
CA SER A 4 10.62 20.12 -8.52
C SER A 4 10.49 21.47 -9.25
N THR A 5 11.03 22.56 -8.70
CA THR A 5 11.00 23.88 -9.36
C THR A 5 11.97 23.91 -10.53
N GLN A 6 13.17 23.34 -10.34
CA GLN A 6 14.21 23.27 -11.37
C GLN A 6 13.76 22.44 -12.60
N MET A 7 13.08 21.31 -12.37
CA MET A 7 12.54 20.50 -13.47
C MET A 7 11.41 21.19 -14.28
N MET A 8 10.66 22.10 -13.66
CA MET A 8 9.60 22.84 -14.37
C MET A 8 10.20 23.93 -15.26
N GLU A 9 11.25 24.61 -14.80
CA GLU A 9 11.99 25.61 -15.59
C GLU A 9 12.68 24.97 -16.80
N GLU A 10 13.35 23.83 -16.61
CA GLU A 10 13.99 23.09 -17.72
C GLU A 10 12.99 22.59 -18.78
N LEU A 11 11.78 22.24 -18.35
CA LEU A 11 10.72 21.80 -19.26
C LEU A 11 10.20 22.97 -20.12
N ASP A 12 9.99 24.15 -19.53
CA ASP A 12 9.55 25.35 -20.26
C ASP A 12 10.57 25.74 -21.34
N ASP A 13 11.85 25.69 -20.97
CA ASP A 13 12.99 25.99 -21.82
C ASP A 13 13.09 25.05 -23.04
N CYS A 14 12.86 23.75 -22.82
CA CYS A 14 12.81 22.75 -23.88
C CYS A 14 11.64 22.97 -24.85
N CYS A 15 10.48 23.38 -24.32
CA CYS A 15 9.28 23.63 -25.12
C CYS A 15 9.43 24.85 -26.01
N MET A 16 9.99 25.93 -25.47
CA MET A 16 10.27 27.16 -26.21
C MET A 16 11.26 26.91 -27.35
N ARG A 17 12.32 26.13 -27.11
CA ARG A 17 13.27 25.73 -28.16
C ARG A 17 12.59 24.89 -29.25
N THR A 18 11.73 23.95 -28.86
CA THR A 18 11.02 23.08 -29.80
C THR A 18 10.01 23.86 -30.65
N ALA A 19 9.23 24.76 -30.05
CA ALA A 19 8.31 25.63 -30.77
C ALA A 19 9.05 26.55 -31.76
N GLY A 20 10.18 27.13 -31.33
CA GLY A 20 11.03 27.94 -32.20
C GLY A 20 11.56 27.16 -33.41
N ASN A 21 11.98 25.90 -33.21
CA ASN A 21 12.41 25.03 -34.30
C ASN A 21 11.26 24.72 -35.27
N ILE A 22 10.06 24.45 -34.76
CA ILE A 22 8.88 24.19 -35.60
C ILE A 22 8.56 25.43 -36.45
N ILE A 23 8.60 26.63 -35.88
CA ILE A 23 8.33 27.87 -36.62
C ILE A 23 9.40 28.12 -37.69
N LYS A 24 10.66 27.77 -37.40
CA LYS A 24 11.81 28.06 -38.27
C LYS A 24 11.94 27.11 -39.46
N TYR A 25 11.65 25.82 -39.27
CA TYR A 25 11.97 24.78 -40.26
C TYR A 25 10.75 24.19 -40.98
N TYR A 26 9.52 24.59 -40.63
CA TYR A 26 8.31 24.15 -41.33
C TYR A 26 7.75 25.28 -42.20
N ASP A 27 7.95 25.14 -43.51
CA ASP A 27 7.47 26.08 -44.52
C ASP A 27 5.96 25.92 -44.81
N ASN A 28 5.44 24.70 -44.67
CA ASN A 28 4.01 24.43 -44.82
C ASN A 28 3.25 24.87 -43.57
N GLU A 29 2.36 25.85 -43.75
CA GLU A 29 1.59 26.45 -42.66
C GLU A 29 0.64 25.47 -41.97
N GLU A 30 0.01 24.55 -42.71
CA GLU A 30 -0.88 23.54 -42.13
C GLU A 30 -0.11 22.53 -41.27
N GLU A 31 1.04 22.06 -41.74
CA GLU A 31 1.90 21.14 -41.00
C GLU A 31 2.52 21.82 -39.78
N ARG A 32 2.95 23.08 -39.92
CA ARG A 32 3.45 23.89 -38.81
C ARG A 32 2.40 24.04 -37.71
N GLN A 33 1.17 24.38 -38.08
CA GLN A 33 0.08 24.53 -37.11
C GLN A 33 -0.27 23.19 -36.45
N LYS A 34 -0.26 22.10 -37.20
CA LYS A 34 -0.45 20.75 -36.67
C LYS A 34 0.61 20.39 -35.64
N MET A 35 1.89 20.57 -35.97
CA MET A 35 3.01 20.27 -35.06
C MET A 35 2.98 21.13 -33.79
N LEU A 36 2.62 22.41 -33.89
CA LEU A 36 2.47 23.29 -32.73
C LEU A 36 1.27 22.88 -31.86
N LYS A 37 0.18 22.41 -32.49
CA LYS A 37 -0.99 21.89 -31.78
C LYS A 37 -0.63 20.61 -31.02
N ASP A 38 0.06 19.68 -31.66
CA ASP A 38 0.51 18.43 -31.06
C ASP A 38 1.45 18.69 -29.87
N LEU A 39 2.41 19.62 -30.02
CA LEU A 39 3.30 20.05 -28.93
C LEU A 39 2.50 20.61 -27.74
N ARG A 40 1.47 21.41 -27.99
CA ARG A 40 0.59 21.96 -26.95
C ARG A 40 -0.22 20.87 -26.25
N GLU A 41 -0.72 19.88 -26.99
CA GLU A 41 -1.48 18.77 -26.43
C GLU A 41 -0.60 17.86 -25.56
N CYS A 42 0.61 17.54 -26.01
CA CYS A 42 1.60 16.82 -25.20
C CYS A 42 1.91 17.54 -23.89
N LEU A 43 2.03 18.87 -23.90
CA LEU A 43 2.28 19.65 -22.68
C LEU A 43 1.11 19.62 -21.70
N LYS A 44 -0.12 19.71 -22.20
CA LYS A 44 -1.32 19.58 -21.37
C LYS A 44 -1.39 18.19 -20.71
N ALA A 45 -1.08 17.14 -21.47
CA ALA A 45 -1.04 15.78 -20.93
C ALA A 45 0.03 15.62 -19.84
N ASN A 46 1.24 16.15 -20.07
CA ASN A 46 2.33 16.11 -19.09
C ASN A 46 2.03 16.93 -17.82
N CYS A 47 1.36 18.08 -17.97
CA CYS A 47 0.92 18.88 -16.83
C CYS A 47 -0.15 18.15 -15.99
N ALA A 48 -1.09 17.46 -16.64
CA ALA A 48 -2.07 16.62 -15.95
C ALA A 48 -1.40 15.45 -15.21
N ILE A 49 -0.36 14.85 -15.78
CA ILE A 49 0.47 13.83 -15.11
C ILE A 49 1.17 14.45 -13.90
N SER A 50 1.79 15.64 -14.03
CA SER A 50 2.43 16.35 -12.90
C SER A 50 1.45 16.67 -11.76
N ALA A 51 0.22 17.10 -12.08
CA ALA A 51 -0.82 17.32 -11.07
C ALA A 51 -1.23 16.03 -10.34
N ARG A 52 -1.36 14.92 -11.08
CA ARG A 52 -1.61 13.58 -10.51
C ARG A 52 -0.44 13.12 -9.65
N THR A 53 0.79 13.34 -10.08
CA THR A 53 2.01 13.00 -9.34
C THR A 53 2.17 13.86 -8.07
N LYS A 54 1.76 15.13 -8.09
CA LYS A 54 1.71 15.98 -6.88
C LYS A 54 0.67 15.44 -5.89
N ALA A 55 -0.54 15.13 -6.35
CA ALA A 55 -1.57 14.53 -5.50
C ALA A 55 -1.12 13.17 -4.92
N ALA A 56 -0.50 12.32 -5.74
CA ALA A 56 0.04 11.04 -5.31
C ALA A 56 1.23 11.19 -4.34
N ASN A 57 2.09 12.20 -4.52
CA ASN A 57 3.18 12.49 -3.59
C ASN A 57 2.67 13.05 -2.25
N THR A 58 1.59 13.84 -2.24
CA THR A 58 0.94 14.28 -0.99
C THR A 58 0.41 13.07 -0.21
N ILE A 59 -0.23 12.12 -0.89
CA ILE A 59 -0.70 10.86 -0.28
C ILE A 59 0.49 10.03 0.22
N ARG A 60 1.57 9.93 -0.57
CA ARG A 60 2.79 9.22 -0.18
C ARG A 60 3.49 9.87 1.02
N GLN A 61 3.59 11.19 1.06
CA GLN A 61 4.19 11.93 2.18
C GLN A 61 3.34 11.82 3.46
N GLN A 62 2.01 11.82 3.33
CA GLN A 62 1.11 11.50 4.43
C GLN A 62 1.28 10.07 4.95
N MET A 63 1.60 9.10 4.06
CA MET A 63 1.94 7.73 4.46
C MET A 63 3.36 7.59 5.02
N GLU A 64 4.33 8.40 4.59
CA GLU A 64 5.71 8.40 5.11
C GLU A 64 5.79 8.97 6.54
N CYS A 65 4.91 9.89 6.93
CA CYS A 65 4.79 10.33 8.33
C CYS A 65 4.18 9.27 9.29
N LEU A 66 3.78 8.09 8.80
CA LEU A 66 3.35 6.95 9.64
C LEU A 66 4.53 6.09 10.15
N PHE A 67 5.76 6.42 9.77
CA PHE A 67 6.98 5.73 10.19
C PHE A 67 8.03 6.69 10.74
N GLU A 68 7.64 7.55 11.69
CA GLU A 68 8.58 8.09 12.68
C GLU A 68 8.30 7.40 14.02
N PRO A 69 9.33 6.88 14.73
CA PRO A 69 9.14 6.21 16.00
C PRO A 69 8.79 7.26 17.05
N GLU A 70 7.70 7.01 17.77
CA GLU A 70 7.30 7.70 19.01
C GLU A 70 6.69 9.11 18.83
N GLY A 71 5.35 9.17 18.76
CA GLY A 71 4.61 10.43 18.80
C GLY A 71 3.09 10.27 18.78
N ASP A 72 2.51 10.25 19.99
CA ASP A 72 1.12 10.45 20.40
C ASP A 72 -0.07 9.95 19.54
N ILE A 73 -0.83 9.01 20.11
CA ILE A 73 -1.86 8.14 19.49
C ILE A 73 -3.20 8.88 19.24
N THR A 74 -3.29 10.17 19.56
CA THR A 74 -4.57 10.92 19.62
C THR A 74 -5.17 11.27 18.26
N ASN A 75 -4.41 11.19 17.17
CA ASN A 75 -4.86 11.62 15.84
C ASN A 75 -5.33 10.49 14.91
N ILE A 76 -5.19 9.22 15.30
CA ILE A 76 -5.61 8.05 14.49
C ILE A 76 -7.14 7.95 14.38
N THR A 77 -7.88 8.38 15.42
CA THR A 77 -9.34 8.28 15.48
C THR A 77 -10.04 9.12 14.40
N LYS A 78 -9.42 10.20 13.90
CA LYS A 78 -9.99 11.03 12.84
C LYS A 78 -9.83 10.42 11.44
N VAL A 79 -8.80 9.61 11.22
CA VAL A 79 -8.48 9.06 9.89
C VAL A 79 -9.30 7.80 9.61
N VAL A 80 -9.57 6.98 10.64
CA VAL A 80 -10.38 5.75 10.52
C VAL A 80 -11.83 6.05 10.16
N PHE A 81 -12.40 7.18 10.62
CA PHE A 81 -13.81 7.54 10.38
C PHE A 81 -14.12 7.85 8.90
N VAL A 82 -13.13 8.26 8.10
CA VAL A 82 -13.37 8.74 6.71
C VAL A 82 -13.39 7.58 5.71
N LEU A 83 -12.76 6.44 6.00
CA LEU A 83 -12.62 5.33 5.05
C LEU A 83 -13.76 4.30 5.08
N THR A 84 -14.61 4.30 6.11
CA THR A 84 -15.65 3.26 6.28
C THR A 84 -17.01 3.59 5.62
N ASN A 85 -17.24 4.82 5.15
CA ASN A 85 -18.59 5.25 4.73
C ASN A 85 -18.76 5.44 3.21
N LYS A 86 -18.17 4.58 2.37
CA LYS A 86 -18.39 4.62 0.91
C LYS A 86 -18.60 3.25 0.25
N SER A 87 -19.41 2.41 0.86
CA SER A 87 -20.04 1.28 0.16
C SER A 87 -21.30 0.80 0.88
N VAL A 88 -22.36 1.61 0.84
CA VAL A 88 -23.75 1.13 1.05
C VAL A 88 -24.69 1.85 0.09
N SER A 89 -25.27 1.09 -0.83
CA SER A 89 -26.46 1.28 -1.70
C SER A 89 -26.15 0.69 -3.08
N SER A 90 -26.92 -0.21 -3.71
CA SER A 90 -28.15 -0.95 -3.41
C SER A 90 -28.54 -1.69 -4.71
N GLN A 91 -29.00 -2.96 -4.61
CA GLN A 91 -29.88 -3.75 -5.52
C GLN A 91 -29.48 -5.24 -5.37
N GLY A 92 -30.33 -6.25 -5.18
CA GLY A 92 -31.78 -6.38 -5.21
C GLY A 92 -32.10 -7.85 -5.58
N VAL A 93 -32.65 -8.61 -4.63
CA VAL A 93 -33.42 -9.88 -4.70
C VAL A 93 -32.93 -11.07 -5.55
N ASP A 94 -32.67 -12.21 -4.90
CA ASP A 94 -33.41 -13.47 -5.14
C ASP A 94 -33.35 -14.36 -3.89
N ASP A 95 -34.50 -14.90 -3.53
CA ASP A 95 -34.79 -15.63 -2.29
C ASP A 95 -34.79 -17.12 -2.62
N THR A 96 -33.66 -17.79 -2.36
CA THR A 96 -33.62 -19.24 -2.24
C THR A 96 -32.88 -19.62 -0.96
N ASP A 97 -33.68 -20.14 -0.03
CA ASP A 97 -33.37 -20.66 1.30
C ASP A 97 -32.19 -21.65 1.33
N ALA A 98 -30.98 -21.10 1.47
CA ALA A 98 -29.85 -21.81 2.02
C ALA A 98 -29.57 -21.19 3.39
N ASP A 99 -29.92 -21.89 4.46
CA ASP A 99 -29.51 -21.59 5.84
C ASP A 99 -27.98 -21.70 5.96
N LEU A 100 -27.29 -20.70 5.43
CA LEU A 100 -25.86 -20.47 5.57
C LEU A 100 -25.66 -19.94 6.99
N ARG A 101 -25.64 -20.87 7.94
CA ARG A 101 -25.18 -20.58 9.30
C ARG A 101 -23.76 -20.01 9.19
N LEU A 102 -23.63 -18.71 9.43
CA LEU A 102 -22.36 -18.06 9.71
C LEU A 102 -21.76 -18.78 10.92
N THR A 103 -20.87 -19.74 10.67
CA THR A 103 -20.04 -20.28 11.73
C THR A 103 -19.13 -19.15 12.18
N ASP A 104 -19.11 -18.88 13.49
CA ASP A 104 -18.14 -17.96 14.07
C ASP A 104 -16.76 -18.37 13.56
N SER A 105 -16.18 -17.56 12.68
CA SER A 105 -14.82 -17.76 12.22
C SER A 105 -13.93 -17.39 13.40
N GLN A 106 -13.74 -18.36 14.30
CA GLN A 106 -12.92 -18.19 15.49
C GLN A 106 -11.51 -17.81 15.04
N VAL A 107 -11.15 -16.55 15.29
CA VAL A 107 -9.81 -16.04 14.99
C VAL A 107 -8.84 -16.75 15.93
N ASN A 108 -7.92 -17.54 15.37
CA ASN A 108 -6.94 -18.25 16.18
C ASN A 108 -5.92 -17.26 16.78
N VAL A 109 -6.11 -16.93 18.07
CA VAL A 109 -5.25 -16.04 18.86
C VAL A 109 -4.07 -16.75 19.52
N ILE A 110 -3.97 -18.07 19.37
CA ILE A 110 -2.96 -18.90 20.02
C ILE A 110 -1.77 -19.11 19.10
N ASP A 111 -0.57 -18.83 19.62
CA ASP A 111 0.69 -19.01 18.92
C ASP A 111 0.93 -20.51 18.61
N PRO A 112 1.17 -20.89 17.34
CA PRO A 112 1.50 -22.26 16.97
C PRO A 112 2.74 -22.82 17.68
N ILE A 113 3.67 -21.96 18.13
CA ILE A 113 4.95 -22.33 18.74
C ILE A 113 4.80 -22.54 20.26
N THR A 114 4.39 -21.52 21.01
CA THR A 114 4.31 -21.60 22.48
C THR A 114 2.98 -22.13 23.00
N LYS A 115 1.94 -22.22 22.15
CA LYS A 115 0.57 -22.55 22.55
C LYS A 115 -0.02 -21.57 23.57
N THR A 116 0.54 -20.36 23.66
CA THR A 116 0.03 -19.26 24.48
C THR A 116 -0.63 -18.22 23.59
N ARG A 117 -1.43 -17.35 24.20
CA ARG A 117 -1.99 -16.19 23.50
C ARG A 117 -0.86 -15.30 22.98
N MET A 118 -0.94 -14.90 21.71
CA MET A 118 0.06 -14.02 21.10
C MET A 118 0.03 -12.63 21.74
N THR A 119 1.20 -11.99 21.85
CA THR A 119 1.34 -10.59 22.30
C THR A 119 1.78 -9.70 21.15
N ASN A 120 2.69 -10.18 20.29
CA ASN A 120 3.22 -9.44 19.16
C ASN A 120 3.13 -10.29 17.88
N PRO A 121 1.96 -10.35 17.24
CA PRO A 121 1.72 -11.25 16.11
C PRO A 121 2.52 -10.82 14.87
N VAL A 122 3.21 -11.76 14.25
CA VAL A 122 3.95 -11.61 13.00
C VAL A 122 3.51 -12.66 11.99
N ARG A 123 3.22 -12.23 10.77
CA ARG A 123 2.81 -13.09 9.67
C ARG A 123 3.96 -13.36 8.71
N ASN A 124 4.18 -14.61 8.34
CA ASN A 124 5.10 -14.97 7.28
C ASN A 124 4.45 -14.70 5.90
N ALA A 125 5.10 -13.90 5.06
CA ALA A 125 4.61 -13.59 3.72
C ALA A 125 4.52 -14.80 2.77
N VAL A 126 5.32 -15.85 3.02
CA VAL A 126 5.35 -17.05 2.15
C VAL A 126 4.15 -17.97 2.38
N CYS A 127 3.83 -18.25 3.64
CA CYS A 127 2.79 -19.22 4.00
C CYS A 127 1.51 -18.61 4.58
N GLY A 128 1.53 -17.30 4.91
CA GLY A 128 0.38 -16.59 5.48
C GLY A 128 0.09 -16.89 6.95
N HIS A 129 0.87 -17.74 7.62
CA HIS A 129 0.68 -18.07 9.03
C HIS A 129 1.23 -16.99 9.96
N THR A 130 0.53 -16.81 11.09
CA THR A 130 0.85 -15.84 12.13
C THR A 130 1.43 -16.55 13.36
N TYR A 131 2.47 -15.95 13.95
CA TYR A 131 3.18 -16.43 15.13
C TYR A 131 3.38 -15.29 16.11
N ASP A 132 3.77 -15.59 17.33
CA ASP A 132 4.32 -14.56 18.21
C ASP A 132 5.78 -14.23 17.83
N LYS A 133 6.13 -12.94 17.77
CA LYS A 133 7.46 -12.46 17.38
C LYS A 133 8.56 -13.02 18.29
N GLU A 134 8.34 -13.03 19.59
CA GLU A 134 9.36 -13.46 20.55
C GLU A 134 9.59 -14.97 20.44
N SER A 135 8.49 -15.73 20.34
CA SER A 135 8.51 -17.17 20.09
C SER A 135 9.25 -17.53 18.80
N LEU A 136 8.94 -16.83 17.71
CA LEU A 136 9.56 -17.07 16.42
C LEU A 136 11.06 -16.79 16.45
N VAL A 137 11.47 -15.67 17.05
CA VAL A 137 12.90 -15.32 17.18
C VAL A 137 13.62 -16.33 18.06
N ALA A 138 13.03 -16.76 19.18
CA ALA A 138 13.61 -17.77 20.05
C ALA A 138 13.79 -19.11 19.33
N MET A 139 12.82 -19.51 18.50
CA MET A 139 12.87 -20.73 17.70
C MET A 139 13.95 -20.66 16.62
N LEU A 140 14.05 -19.54 15.89
CA LEU A 140 15.08 -19.33 14.86
C LEU A 140 16.49 -19.23 15.44
N ARG A 141 16.64 -18.74 16.68
CA ARG A 141 17.91 -18.76 17.42
C ARG A 141 18.37 -20.18 17.74
N LYS A 142 17.44 -21.09 18.06
CA LYS A 142 17.75 -22.51 18.30
C LYS A 142 18.11 -23.22 17.01
N ASN A 143 17.29 -23.04 15.96
CA ASN A 143 17.48 -23.68 14.67
C ASN A 143 17.18 -22.68 13.54
N LYS A 144 18.21 -22.30 12.78
CA LYS A 144 18.05 -21.38 11.64
C LYS A 144 17.26 -22.00 10.49
N ASN A 145 17.28 -23.32 10.37
CA ASN A 145 16.60 -24.07 9.31
C ASN A 145 15.24 -24.61 9.79
N THR A 146 14.42 -23.74 10.38
CA THR A 146 13.10 -24.13 10.88
C THR A 146 12.04 -23.89 9.81
N ARG A 147 11.20 -24.91 9.58
CA ARG A 147 10.01 -24.81 8.71
C ARG A 147 8.80 -24.30 9.48
N CYS A 148 7.73 -23.99 8.76
CA CYS A 148 6.46 -23.60 9.36
C CYS A 148 5.98 -24.63 10.42
N PRO A 149 5.77 -24.21 11.69
CA PRO A 149 5.25 -25.09 12.74
C PRO A 149 3.77 -25.45 12.62
N VAL A 150 3.03 -24.79 11.71
CA VAL A 150 1.59 -25.06 11.51
C VAL A 150 1.42 -26.36 10.74
N VAL A 151 0.69 -27.31 11.34
CA VAL A 151 0.41 -28.62 10.75
C VAL A 151 -0.36 -28.43 9.44
N GLY A 152 0.09 -29.10 8.38
CA GLY A 152 -0.53 -28.99 7.06
C GLY A 152 -0.11 -27.76 6.25
N CYS A 153 0.89 -26.99 6.71
CA CYS A 153 1.44 -25.92 5.90
C CYS A 153 2.07 -26.46 4.61
N THR A 154 1.70 -25.88 3.48
CA THR A 154 2.17 -26.26 2.14
C THR A 154 3.58 -25.74 1.84
N SER A 155 4.06 -24.75 2.58
CA SER A 155 5.38 -24.17 2.37
C SER A 155 6.49 -25.07 2.90
N LEU A 156 7.36 -25.52 2.00
CA LEU A 156 8.52 -26.36 2.31
C LEU A 156 9.79 -25.55 2.64
N ASP A 157 9.73 -24.24 2.42
CA ASP A 157 10.82 -23.31 2.65
C ASP A 157 11.05 -23.05 4.15
N TYR A 158 12.29 -22.68 4.48
CA TYR A 158 12.65 -22.25 5.82
C TYR A 158 12.12 -20.85 6.11
N ILE A 159 11.67 -20.62 7.33
CA ILE A 159 11.19 -19.30 7.73
C ILE A 159 12.37 -18.33 7.80
N ASN A 160 12.27 -17.23 7.07
CA ASN A 160 13.23 -16.13 7.18
C ASN A 160 12.59 -14.94 7.90
N LEU A 161 13.25 -14.44 8.96
CA LEU A 161 12.74 -13.32 9.76
C LEU A 161 12.52 -12.04 8.93
N SER A 162 13.29 -11.83 7.85
CA SER A 162 13.12 -10.68 6.95
C SER A 162 11.83 -10.73 6.12
N GLN A 163 11.25 -11.92 5.94
CA GLN A 163 9.99 -12.12 5.22
C GLN A 163 8.78 -12.05 6.16
N CYS A 164 9.00 -12.03 7.48
CA CYS A 164 7.95 -11.89 8.47
C CYS A 164 7.60 -10.41 8.65
N ARG A 165 6.31 -10.09 8.57
CA ARG A 165 5.79 -8.72 8.76
C ARG A 165 4.85 -8.69 9.97
N PRO A 166 4.79 -7.58 10.73
CA PRO A 166 3.82 -7.42 11.80
C PRO A 166 2.37 -7.59 11.29
N ASP A 167 1.56 -8.38 11.98
CA ASP A 167 0.15 -8.57 11.65
C ASP A 167 -0.70 -7.57 12.45
N ILE A 168 -0.91 -6.39 11.87
CA ILE A 168 -1.63 -5.29 12.55
C ILE A 168 -3.07 -5.68 12.85
N ALA A 169 -3.73 -6.42 11.94
CA ALA A 169 -5.11 -6.85 12.13
C ALA A 169 -5.23 -7.82 13.33
N MET A 170 -4.35 -8.81 13.42
CA MET A 170 -4.31 -9.71 14.57
C MET A 170 -3.95 -8.96 15.86
N LYS A 171 -3.03 -8.01 15.80
CA LYS A 171 -2.65 -7.20 16.97
C LYS A 171 -3.85 -6.40 17.50
N MET A 172 -4.55 -5.69 16.62
CA MET A 172 -5.76 -4.94 16.98
C MET A 172 -6.85 -5.86 17.55
N TYR A 173 -7.03 -7.05 16.98
CA TYR A 173 -7.99 -8.03 17.49
C TYR A 173 -7.64 -8.50 18.91
N LEU A 174 -6.36 -8.78 19.17
CA LEU A 174 -5.88 -9.18 20.49
C LEU A 174 -6.03 -8.05 21.52
N GLU A 175 -5.86 -6.79 21.12
CA GLU A 175 -6.06 -5.63 22.00
C GLU A 175 -7.55 -5.39 22.31
N GLN A 176 -8.44 -5.62 21.34
CA GLN A 176 -9.90 -5.48 21.52
C GLN A 176 -10.54 -6.62 22.31
N ASN A 177 -9.89 -7.79 22.37
CA ASN A 177 -10.42 -8.99 23.03
C ASN A 177 -9.45 -9.53 24.09
N PRO A 178 -9.14 -8.78 25.17
CA PRO A 178 -8.19 -9.20 26.20
C PRO A 178 -8.60 -10.54 26.85
N ALA A 179 -7.60 -11.25 27.39
CA ALA A 179 -7.75 -12.58 28.00
C ALA A 179 -8.51 -12.55 29.34
#